data_AF-A0AAN8WG33-F1
#
_entry.id   AF-A0AAN8WG33-F1
#
_cell.length_a   1.000
_cell.length_b   1.000
_cell.length_c   1.000
_cell.angle_alpha   90.00
_cell.angle_beta   90.00
_cell.angle_gamma   90.00
#
_symmetry.space_group_name_H-M   'P 1'
#
loop_
_entity.id
_entity.type
_entity.pdbx_description
1 polymer ?
#
loop_
_entity_poly.entity_id
_entity_poly.type
_entity_poly.pdbx_seq_one_letter_code
_entity_poly.pdbx_strand_id
1 'polypeptide(L)'
;MHDHKLFTITLGYYTTINYFQCTIEMPPSVQDVFRPPVECGMCRDVTHVERVHTITSTQFEDRYAYSGRPVVVTDGQKNWTAPHTFSFAFFKSIYSDDSPVLENFERDCQFFPYQTEFRNLRQVFNMSEERANMHGDPWYIGWSNCDSTAANILRGHYERPYFLPQSAESSKTDWIFIGTPGYGAHMHIDHVGNPSWQAQIRGRKLWTLEPPPECYFQCLPLEVVVEPGEIIVLDTNIWYHKTLIVSKDLSITIGSEYD
;
A
#
# COMPACT_ATOMS: atom_id res chain seq x y z
N MET A 1 1.70 16.55 -0.95
CA MET A 1 0.52 17.33 -1.40
C MET A 1 -0.28 16.39 -2.29
N HIS A 2 -1.47 15.97 -1.84
CA HIS A 2 -2.25 14.94 -2.53
C HIS A 2 -2.96 15.47 -3.77
N ASP A 3 -2.95 14.68 -4.85
CA ASP A 3 -3.61 15.01 -6.10
C ASP A 3 -5.11 14.64 -5.98
N HIS A 4 -5.96 15.67 -5.99
CA HIS A 4 -7.39 15.54 -5.65
C HIS A 4 -8.26 15.66 -6.91
N LYS A 5 -8.98 14.60 -7.28
CA LYS A 5 -10.08 14.66 -8.25
C LYS A 5 -11.30 15.33 -7.59
N LEU A 6 -11.73 16.49 -8.07
CA LEU A 6 -12.84 17.29 -7.51
C LEU A 6 -13.90 17.65 -8.56
N PHE A 7 -15.16 17.65 -8.13
CA PHE A 7 -16.35 18.05 -8.90
C PHE A 7 -16.66 19.56 -8.75
N THR A 8 -17.12 20.17 -9.83
CA THR A 8 -17.51 21.60 -9.89
C THR A 8 -19.03 21.77 -9.79
N ILE A 9 -19.51 22.54 -8.81
CA ILE A 9 -20.87 23.13 -8.87
C ILE A 9 -20.73 24.47 -9.59
N THR A 10 -21.13 24.52 -10.86
CA THR A 10 -21.11 25.74 -11.67
C THR A 10 -22.35 26.58 -11.38
N LEU A 11 -22.16 27.68 -10.64
CA LEU A 11 -23.03 28.84 -10.75
C LEU A 11 -22.36 29.84 -11.70
N GLY A 12 -22.91 29.92 -12.92
CA GLY A 12 -22.92 31.11 -13.77
C GLY A 12 -21.61 31.85 -14.07
N TYR A 13 -21.24 31.78 -15.34
CA TYR A 13 -20.34 32.66 -16.11
C TYR A 13 -18.85 32.27 -16.19
N TYR A 14 -18.48 32.00 -17.44
CA TYR A 14 -17.18 31.69 -18.01
C TYR A 14 -16.06 32.62 -17.55
N THR A 15 -15.10 32.09 -16.79
CA THR A 15 -13.67 32.39 -16.92
C THR A 15 -12.83 31.32 -16.21
N THR A 16 -11.81 30.86 -16.93
CA THR A 16 -10.73 29.93 -16.56
C THR A 16 -10.40 29.83 -15.07
N ILE A 17 -10.71 28.67 -14.47
CA ILE A 17 -10.26 28.29 -13.13
C ILE A 17 -8.95 27.51 -13.30
N ASN A 18 -7.82 28.19 -13.14
CA ASN A 18 -6.53 27.54 -12.91
C ASN A 18 -5.87 28.25 -11.73
N TYR A 19 -5.46 27.46 -10.74
CA TYR A 19 -4.87 27.83 -9.44
C TYR A 19 -5.80 28.41 -8.37
N PHE A 20 -6.43 27.53 -7.61
CA PHE A 20 -6.82 27.83 -6.22
C PHE A 20 -5.99 26.94 -5.28
N GLN A 21 -5.05 27.55 -4.55
CA GLN A 21 -4.57 26.97 -3.29
C GLN A 21 -5.70 27.06 -2.27
N CYS A 22 -6.17 25.91 -1.78
CA CYS A 22 -7.23 25.86 -0.79
C CYS A 22 -6.75 26.44 0.55
N THR A 23 -7.57 27.27 1.18
CA THR A 23 -7.27 27.90 2.49
C THR A 23 -7.46 26.95 3.67
N ILE A 24 -8.19 25.85 3.50
CA ILE A 24 -8.54 24.90 4.57
C ILE A 24 -8.35 23.48 4.06
N GLU A 25 -7.56 22.69 4.78
CA GLU A 25 -7.42 21.25 4.57
C GLU A 25 -8.65 20.52 5.13
N MET A 26 -9.24 19.63 4.33
CA MET A 26 -10.39 18.85 4.76
C MET A 26 -9.92 17.70 5.65
N PRO A 27 -10.45 17.54 6.88
CA PRO A 27 -10.09 16.41 7.73
C PRO A 27 -10.41 15.07 7.05
N PRO A 28 -9.60 14.01 7.26
CA PRO A 28 -9.84 12.70 6.64
C PRO A 28 -11.26 12.16 6.85
N SER A 29 -11.79 12.32 8.06
CA SER A 29 -13.17 11.93 8.39
C SER A 29 -14.23 12.63 7.54
N VAL A 30 -13.94 13.83 7.04
CA VAL A 30 -14.83 14.58 6.16
C VAL A 30 -14.63 14.13 4.71
N GLN A 31 -13.40 13.81 4.30
CA GLN A 31 -13.11 13.26 2.97
C GLN A 31 -13.84 11.91 2.75
N ASP A 32 -13.82 11.03 3.75
CA ASP A 32 -14.49 9.73 3.70
C ASP A 32 -16.01 9.85 3.51
N VAL A 33 -16.63 10.86 4.13
CA VAL A 33 -18.08 11.12 4.06
C VAL A 33 -18.50 11.62 2.68
N PHE A 34 -17.66 12.39 2.01
CA PHE A 34 -17.94 12.94 0.68
C PHE A 34 -17.39 12.08 -0.46
N ARG A 35 -16.88 10.88 -0.14
CA ARG A 35 -16.45 9.93 -1.15
C ARG A 35 -17.63 9.55 -2.04
N PRO A 36 -17.46 9.51 -3.37
CA PRO A 36 -18.49 9.03 -4.27
C PRO A 36 -18.90 7.59 -3.91
N PRO A 37 -20.20 7.26 -3.94
CA PRO A 37 -20.68 5.92 -3.64
C PRO A 37 -20.13 4.92 -4.67
N VAL A 38 -19.78 3.73 -4.20
CA VAL A 38 -19.25 2.65 -5.03
C VAL A 38 -20.36 1.66 -5.41
N GLU A 39 -20.31 1.17 -6.64
CA GLU A 39 -21.14 0.05 -7.08
C GLU A 39 -20.70 -1.27 -6.44
N CYS A 40 -21.60 -1.97 -5.76
CA CYS A 40 -21.28 -3.17 -4.97
C CYS A 40 -20.94 -4.43 -5.78
N GLY A 41 -20.77 -4.32 -7.11
CA GLY A 41 -20.40 -5.45 -7.98
C GLY A 41 -19.06 -6.10 -7.63
N MET A 42 -18.17 -5.31 -7.02
CA MET A 42 -16.84 -5.73 -6.55
C MET A 42 -16.87 -6.79 -5.44
N CYS A 43 -17.99 -6.91 -4.71
CA CYS A 43 -18.14 -7.84 -3.60
C CYS A 43 -19.37 -8.76 -3.72
N ARG A 44 -20.22 -8.54 -4.73
CA ARG A 44 -21.36 -9.41 -5.01
C ARG A 44 -20.88 -10.84 -5.29
N ASP A 45 -21.41 -11.78 -4.53
CA ASP A 45 -21.06 -13.21 -4.54
C ASP A 45 -19.61 -13.53 -4.11
N VAL A 46 -18.90 -12.58 -3.51
CA VAL A 46 -17.56 -12.79 -2.94
C VAL A 46 -17.69 -13.13 -1.46
N THR A 47 -17.32 -14.37 -1.10
CA THR A 47 -17.39 -14.87 0.28
C THR A 47 -16.04 -15.02 0.95
N HIS A 48 -14.96 -15.01 0.17
CA HIS A 48 -13.57 -15.11 0.62
C HIS A 48 -12.65 -14.50 -0.44
N VAL A 49 -11.42 -14.15 -0.06
CA VAL A 49 -10.40 -13.71 -1.02
C VAL A 49 -9.86 -14.93 -1.75
N GLU A 50 -10.03 -14.96 -3.08
CA GLU A 50 -9.54 -16.06 -3.90
C GLU A 50 -8.01 -16.10 -3.92
N ARG A 51 -7.47 -17.32 -4.04
CA ARG A 51 -6.04 -17.57 -4.16
C ARG A 51 -5.77 -18.22 -5.50
N VAL A 52 -4.92 -17.59 -6.31
CA VAL A 52 -4.60 -18.04 -7.66
C VAL A 52 -3.10 -18.26 -7.79
N HIS A 53 -2.73 -19.20 -8.66
CA HIS A 53 -1.34 -19.58 -8.92
C HIS A 53 -1.13 -19.68 -10.43
N THR A 54 -0.02 -19.14 -10.95
CA THR A 54 0.33 -19.16 -12.38
C THR A 54 -0.80 -18.60 -13.26
N ILE A 55 -1.40 -17.51 -12.81
CA ILE A 55 -2.46 -16.81 -13.56
C ILE A 55 -1.83 -16.02 -14.71
N THR A 56 -2.42 -16.07 -15.91
CA THR A 56 -1.91 -15.26 -17.02
C THR A 56 -2.32 -13.80 -16.88
N SER A 57 -1.56 -12.89 -17.50
CA SER A 57 -1.87 -11.46 -17.53
C SER A 57 -3.31 -11.18 -18.01
N THR A 58 -3.75 -11.86 -19.08
CA THR A 58 -5.12 -11.76 -19.61
C THR A 58 -6.18 -12.27 -18.64
N GLN A 59 -5.96 -13.43 -18.01
CA GLN A 59 -6.91 -13.97 -17.02
C GLN A 59 -7.03 -13.06 -15.80
N PHE A 60 -5.92 -12.44 -15.39
CA PHE A 60 -5.91 -11.49 -14.31
C PHE A 60 -6.64 -10.20 -14.68
N GLU A 61 -6.39 -9.67 -15.88
CA GLU A 61 -7.07 -8.49 -16.43
C GLU A 61 -8.58 -8.68 -16.51
N ASP A 62 -9.03 -9.79 -17.10
CA ASP A 62 -10.45 -10.11 -17.30
C ASP A 62 -11.23 -10.25 -15.98
N ARG A 63 -10.58 -10.67 -14.90
CA ARG A 63 -11.25 -11.07 -13.65
C ARG A 63 -11.01 -10.14 -12.47
N TYR A 64 -9.81 -9.60 -12.33
CA TYR A 64 -9.37 -8.94 -11.09
C TYR A 64 -8.86 -7.52 -11.31
N ALA A 65 -8.08 -7.26 -12.36
CA ALA A 65 -7.30 -6.02 -12.48
C ALA A 65 -8.12 -4.73 -12.27
N TYR A 66 -9.35 -4.70 -12.79
CA TYR A 66 -10.22 -3.53 -12.76
C TYR A 66 -11.63 -3.85 -12.24
N SER A 67 -11.82 -4.98 -11.56
CA SER A 67 -13.12 -5.39 -11.02
C SER A 67 -13.35 -4.97 -9.57
N GLY A 68 -12.30 -4.50 -8.88
CA GLY A 68 -12.30 -4.24 -7.44
C GLY A 68 -12.34 -5.51 -6.58
N ARG A 69 -12.35 -6.71 -7.17
CA ARG A 69 -12.35 -7.98 -6.44
C ARG A 69 -10.95 -8.27 -5.89
N PRO A 70 -10.80 -8.48 -4.57
CA PRO A 70 -9.50 -8.79 -4.01
C PRO A 70 -9.05 -10.20 -4.40
N VAL A 71 -7.76 -10.39 -4.62
CA VAL A 71 -7.16 -11.67 -4.96
C VAL A 71 -5.75 -11.79 -4.39
N VAL A 72 -5.35 -13.00 -4.01
CA VAL A 72 -3.95 -13.31 -3.67
C VAL A 72 -3.33 -14.15 -4.77
N VAL A 73 -2.23 -13.69 -5.35
CA VAL A 73 -1.42 -14.46 -6.29
C VAL A 73 -0.27 -15.12 -5.53
N THR A 74 -0.33 -16.44 -5.41
CA THR A 74 0.55 -17.22 -4.51
C THR A 74 1.97 -17.36 -5.03
N ASP A 75 2.19 -17.22 -6.33
CA ASP A 75 3.50 -17.22 -6.99
C ASP A 75 3.89 -15.83 -7.52
N GLY A 76 3.31 -14.76 -6.96
CA GLY A 76 3.42 -13.40 -7.48
C GLY A 76 4.84 -12.83 -7.50
N GLN A 77 5.72 -13.30 -6.61
CA GLN A 77 7.11 -12.84 -6.49
C GLN A 77 8.11 -13.70 -7.27
N LYS A 78 7.65 -14.36 -8.34
CA LYS A 78 8.48 -15.22 -9.18
C LYS A 78 9.72 -14.46 -9.67
N ASN A 79 10.90 -15.07 -9.48
CA ASN A 79 12.23 -14.53 -9.83
C ASN A 79 12.71 -13.33 -9.01
N TRP A 80 12.02 -12.92 -7.95
CA TRP A 80 12.48 -11.83 -7.11
C TRP A 80 13.60 -12.28 -6.17
N THR A 81 14.58 -11.41 -5.95
CA THR A 81 15.62 -11.62 -4.93
C THR A 81 15.30 -10.94 -3.61
N ALA A 82 14.32 -10.03 -3.60
CA ALA A 82 13.86 -9.29 -2.43
C ALA A 82 13.60 -10.16 -1.18
N PRO A 83 12.97 -11.36 -1.26
CA PRO A 83 12.78 -12.22 -0.08
C PRO A 83 14.07 -12.62 0.64
N HIS A 84 15.19 -12.68 -0.09
CA HIS A 84 16.50 -13.08 0.44
C HIS A 84 17.37 -11.87 0.82
N THR A 85 17.04 -10.67 0.32
CA THR A 85 17.84 -9.45 0.51
C THR A 85 17.21 -8.49 1.51
N PHE A 86 15.90 -8.28 1.44
CA PHE A 86 15.23 -7.23 2.20
C PHE A 86 15.23 -7.57 3.69
N SER A 87 15.79 -6.64 4.46
CA SER A 87 15.96 -6.75 5.90
C SER A 87 16.03 -5.34 6.48
N PHE A 88 15.88 -5.23 7.81
CA PHE A 88 16.09 -3.96 8.48
C PHE A 88 17.48 -3.36 8.17
N ALA A 89 18.52 -4.20 8.21
CA ALA A 89 19.90 -3.78 7.90
C ALA A 89 20.06 -3.29 6.45
N PHE A 90 19.41 -3.97 5.49
CA PHE A 90 19.39 -3.53 4.10
C PHE A 90 18.77 -2.14 3.95
N PHE A 91 17.55 -1.92 4.47
CA PHE A 91 16.93 -0.59 4.40
C PHE A 91 17.73 0.47 5.16
N LYS A 92 18.30 0.13 6.31
CA LYS A 92 19.20 1.04 7.06
C LYS A 92 20.40 1.49 6.23
N SER A 93 20.96 0.63 5.37
CA SER A 93 22.06 1.02 4.47
C SER A 93 21.66 1.99 3.36
N ILE A 94 20.38 1.99 2.96
CA ILE A 94 19.84 2.91 1.94
C ILE A 94 19.48 4.25 2.56
N TYR A 95 18.88 4.25 3.75
CA TYR A 95 18.35 5.43 4.43
C TYR A 95 19.17 5.80 5.69
N SER A 96 20.48 5.55 5.68
CA SER A 96 21.38 5.93 6.77
C SER A 96 21.52 7.44 6.90
N ASP A 97 22.01 7.91 8.05
CA ASP A 97 22.14 9.35 8.34
C ASP A 97 22.92 10.14 7.28
N ASP A 98 23.98 9.52 6.74
CA ASP A 98 24.86 10.07 5.71
C ASP A 98 24.36 9.81 4.28
N SER A 99 23.19 9.19 4.12
CA SER A 99 22.66 8.84 2.80
C SER A 99 22.11 10.08 2.09
N PRO A 100 22.54 10.35 0.85
CA PRO A 100 22.00 11.46 0.05
C PRO A 100 20.50 11.28 -0.23
N VAL A 101 19.98 10.05 -0.12
CA VAL A 101 18.55 9.73 -0.22
C VAL A 101 17.71 10.50 0.81
N LEU A 102 18.26 10.75 2.00
CA LEU A 102 17.58 11.53 3.04
C LEU A 102 17.67 13.05 2.83
N GLU A 103 18.52 13.53 1.92
CA GLU A 103 18.65 14.95 1.57
C GLU A 103 17.70 15.34 0.43
N ASN A 104 17.37 14.38 -0.44
CA ASN A 104 16.42 14.51 -1.53
C ASN A 104 14.97 14.43 -1.01
N PHE A 105 14.53 15.44 -0.28
CA PHE A 105 13.12 15.56 0.09
C PHE A 105 12.30 16.01 -1.13
N GLU A 106 11.75 15.06 -1.88
CA GLU A 106 10.59 15.34 -2.72
C GLU A 106 9.41 15.74 -1.81
N ARG A 107 8.68 16.79 -2.20
CA ARG A 107 7.62 17.40 -1.37
C ARG A 107 6.42 16.47 -1.07
N ASP A 108 6.38 15.31 -1.71
CA ASP A 108 5.23 14.40 -1.70
C ASP A 108 5.51 13.02 -1.08
N CYS A 109 6.70 12.79 -0.51
CA CYS A 109 6.98 11.55 0.20
C CYS A 109 6.32 11.50 1.58
N GLN A 110 5.61 10.41 1.84
CA GLN A 110 4.84 10.22 3.07
C GLN A 110 5.51 9.24 4.01
N PHE A 111 5.32 9.47 5.30
CA PHE A 111 5.73 8.57 6.37
C PHE A 111 4.50 8.25 7.22
N PHE A 112 4.29 6.97 7.49
CA PHE A 112 3.09 6.44 8.15
C PHE A 112 3.47 5.83 9.51
N PRO A 113 3.34 6.59 10.62
CA PRO A 113 3.62 6.09 11.96
C PRO A 113 2.39 5.38 12.55
N TYR A 114 2.35 4.05 12.48
CA TYR A 114 1.24 3.28 13.05
C TYR A 114 1.56 2.87 14.49
N GLN A 115 0.96 3.58 15.45
CA GLN A 115 1.17 3.36 16.89
C GLN A 115 2.64 3.36 17.31
N THR A 116 3.41 4.32 16.81
CA THR A 116 4.81 4.51 17.18
C THR A 116 5.11 5.99 17.38
N GLU A 117 6.15 6.26 18.16
CA GLU A 117 6.69 7.59 18.42
C GLU A 117 7.56 8.13 17.28
N PHE A 118 7.95 7.29 16.32
CA PHE A 118 8.76 7.70 15.18
C PHE A 118 8.05 8.75 14.34
N ARG A 119 8.81 9.75 13.87
CA ARG A 119 8.33 10.85 13.03
C ARG A 119 8.86 10.81 11.60
N ASN A 120 9.93 10.05 11.37
CA ASN A 120 10.57 9.91 10.07
C ASN A 120 11.50 8.69 10.04
N LEU A 121 11.96 8.32 8.84
CA LEU A 121 12.85 7.18 8.62
C LEU A 121 14.19 7.31 9.36
N ARG A 122 14.70 8.53 9.55
CA ARG A 122 15.95 8.76 10.28
C ARG A 122 15.85 8.21 11.71
N GLN A 123 14.76 8.51 12.41
CA GLN A 123 14.54 7.99 13.76
C GLN A 123 14.36 6.47 13.78
N VAL A 124 13.67 5.92 12.78
CA VAL A 124 13.49 4.46 12.64
C VAL A 124 14.85 3.78 12.49
N PHE A 125 15.68 4.18 11.53
CA PHE A 125 16.95 3.51 11.26
C PHE A 125 18.05 3.80 12.29
N ASN A 126 17.85 4.81 13.14
CA ASN A 126 18.69 5.10 14.32
C ASN A 126 18.21 4.42 15.61
N MET A 127 17.16 3.58 15.56
CA MET A 127 16.75 2.79 16.73
C MET A 127 17.87 1.82 17.17
N SER A 128 17.82 1.37 18.42
CA SER A 128 18.79 0.41 18.95
C SER A 128 18.73 -0.91 18.19
N GLU A 129 19.86 -1.61 18.11
CA GLU A 129 19.95 -2.93 17.48
C GLU A 129 19.03 -3.95 18.18
N GLU A 130 18.92 -3.86 19.51
CA GLU A 130 17.98 -4.66 20.29
C GLU A 130 16.54 -4.50 19.79
N ARG A 131 16.07 -3.26 19.62
CA ARG A 131 14.72 -2.97 19.14
C ARG A 131 14.51 -3.33 17.67
N ALA A 132 15.52 -3.13 16.83
CA ALA A 132 15.49 -3.59 15.45
C ALA A 132 15.36 -5.12 15.34
N ASN A 133 15.96 -5.84 16.30
CA ASN A 133 15.83 -7.29 16.46
C ASN A 133 14.60 -7.72 17.25
N MET A 134 13.60 -6.84 17.39
CA MET A 134 12.30 -7.11 18.03
C MET A 134 12.39 -7.38 19.55
N HIS A 135 13.45 -6.91 20.19
CA HIS A 135 13.58 -6.92 21.64
C HIS A 135 13.29 -5.50 22.17
N GLY A 136 12.23 -5.35 22.97
CA GLY A 136 11.78 -4.05 23.50
C GLY A 136 10.45 -3.60 22.92
N ASP A 137 10.26 -2.29 22.78
CA ASP A 137 8.98 -1.72 22.38
C ASP A 137 8.66 -2.03 20.90
N PRO A 138 7.46 -2.57 20.61
CA PRO A 138 7.04 -2.88 19.26
C PRO A 138 6.85 -1.62 18.41
N TRP A 139 6.87 -1.79 17.10
CA TRP A 139 6.75 -0.69 16.16
C TRP A 139 6.28 -1.19 14.78
N TYR A 140 5.53 -0.37 14.06
CA TYR A 140 5.16 -0.61 12.67
C TYR A 140 5.09 0.72 11.93
N ILE A 141 5.77 0.79 10.79
CA ILE A 141 5.85 2.01 9.98
C ILE A 141 5.65 1.67 8.51
N GLY A 142 5.17 2.66 7.76
CA GLY A 142 5.19 2.67 6.31
C GLY A 142 5.86 3.93 5.77
N TRP A 143 6.29 3.91 4.51
CA TRP A 143 6.69 5.12 3.81
C TRP A 143 6.55 4.98 2.29
N SER A 144 6.40 6.11 1.62
CA SER A 144 6.49 6.23 0.17
C SER A 144 7.96 6.42 -0.23
N ASN A 145 8.49 5.56 -1.08
CA ASN A 145 9.81 5.71 -1.66
C ASN A 145 9.71 6.51 -2.97
N CYS A 146 10.02 7.80 -2.91
CA CYS A 146 10.06 8.69 -4.08
C CYS A 146 11.48 9.13 -4.47
N ASP A 147 12.51 8.74 -3.73
CA ASP A 147 13.88 8.99 -4.16
C ASP A 147 14.28 8.00 -5.25
N SER A 148 14.67 8.53 -6.41
CA SER A 148 15.04 7.72 -7.58
C SER A 148 16.26 6.81 -7.35
N THR A 149 17.20 7.20 -6.48
CA THR A 149 18.39 6.40 -6.16
C THR A 149 17.99 5.19 -5.33
N ALA A 150 17.22 5.40 -4.27
CA ALA A 150 16.66 4.31 -3.46
C ALA A 150 15.78 3.40 -4.32
N ALA A 151 14.90 3.97 -5.16
CA ALA A 151 14.04 3.19 -6.05
C ALA A 151 14.83 2.29 -7.01
N ASN A 152 15.93 2.79 -7.58
CA ASN A 152 16.80 1.99 -8.45
C ASN A 152 17.47 0.82 -7.70
N ILE A 153 17.91 1.04 -6.46
CA ILE A 153 18.47 -0.02 -5.61
C ILE A 153 17.41 -1.08 -5.32
N LEU A 154 16.21 -0.67 -4.93
CA LEU A 154 15.12 -1.59 -4.60
C LEU A 154 14.66 -2.38 -5.83
N ARG A 155 14.50 -1.73 -6.99
CA ARG A 155 14.12 -2.37 -8.27
C ARG A 155 15.19 -3.31 -8.83
N GLY A 156 16.39 -3.34 -8.25
CA GLY A 156 17.36 -4.42 -8.48
C GLY A 156 16.94 -5.77 -7.86
N HIS A 157 15.95 -5.78 -6.97
CA HIS A 157 15.58 -6.96 -6.19
C HIS A 157 14.15 -7.46 -6.39
N TYR A 158 13.28 -6.65 -6.97
CA TYR A 158 11.93 -7.05 -7.39
C TYR A 158 11.59 -6.39 -8.71
N GLU A 159 10.62 -6.97 -9.41
CA GLU A 159 10.14 -6.49 -10.70
C GLU A 159 8.65 -6.22 -10.62
N ARG A 160 8.09 -5.59 -11.66
CA ARG A 160 6.64 -5.49 -11.83
C ARG A 160 6.04 -6.92 -11.82
N PRO A 161 4.99 -7.21 -11.02
CA PRO A 161 4.42 -8.55 -10.97
C PRO A 161 3.99 -9.06 -12.35
N TYR A 162 4.33 -10.31 -12.66
CA TYR A 162 4.20 -10.90 -14.00
C TYR A 162 2.74 -10.98 -14.50
N PHE A 163 1.78 -11.02 -13.58
CA PHE A 163 0.35 -11.16 -13.86
C PHE A 163 -0.34 -9.83 -14.15
N LEU A 164 0.30 -8.67 -13.94
CA LEU A 164 -0.34 -7.40 -14.24
C LEU A 164 -0.54 -7.22 -15.78
N PRO A 165 -1.59 -6.50 -16.24
CA PRO A 165 -1.88 -6.27 -17.66
C PRO A 165 -0.70 -5.62 -18.39
N GLN A 166 -0.25 -6.14 -19.54
CA GLN A 166 0.99 -5.64 -20.20
C GLN A 166 1.00 -4.14 -20.50
N SER A 167 -0.17 -3.55 -20.73
CA SER A 167 -0.34 -2.10 -20.94
C SER A 167 -0.31 -1.28 -19.66
N ALA A 168 -0.46 -1.92 -18.49
CA ALA A 168 -0.50 -1.22 -17.21
C ALA A 168 0.87 -0.65 -16.85
N GLU A 169 0.91 0.65 -16.61
CA GLU A 169 2.08 1.33 -16.09
C GLU A 169 2.23 1.01 -14.60
N SER A 170 3.47 1.07 -14.11
CA SER A 170 3.73 0.99 -12.68
C SER A 170 3.95 2.39 -12.16
N SER A 171 3.35 2.71 -11.01
CA SER A 171 3.65 3.96 -10.33
C SER A 171 5.15 4.06 -10.06
N LYS A 172 5.69 5.28 -10.18
CA LYS A 172 7.09 5.53 -9.84
C LYS A 172 7.36 5.36 -8.34
N THR A 173 6.31 5.45 -7.53
CA THR A 173 6.37 5.38 -6.08
C THR A 173 6.08 3.96 -5.62
N ASP A 174 6.95 3.47 -4.75
CA ASP A 174 6.72 2.21 -4.04
C ASP A 174 6.38 2.51 -2.58
N TRP A 175 5.43 1.79 -2.00
CA TRP A 175 5.17 1.83 -0.57
C TRP A 175 5.80 0.65 0.12
N ILE A 176 6.52 0.93 1.20
CA ILE A 176 7.19 -0.10 1.98
C ILE A 176 6.63 -0.03 3.38
N PHE A 177 6.31 -1.20 3.95
CA PHE A 177 5.89 -1.31 5.34
C PHE A 177 6.73 -2.35 6.06
N ILE A 178 7.18 -2.00 7.26
CA ILE A 178 8.03 -2.85 8.09
C ILE A 178 7.66 -2.69 9.56
N GLY A 179 7.70 -3.80 10.30
CA GLY A 179 7.49 -3.75 11.74
C GLY A 179 7.38 -5.12 12.42
N THR A 180 7.10 -5.04 13.70
CA THR A 180 7.15 -6.16 14.65
C THR A 180 5.83 -6.92 14.75
N PRO A 181 5.84 -8.17 15.23
CA PRO A 181 4.63 -8.96 15.50
C PRO A 181 3.56 -8.22 16.29
N GLY A 182 2.29 -8.46 15.98
CA GLY A 182 1.14 -7.90 16.70
C GLY A 182 0.76 -6.47 16.33
N TYR A 183 1.47 -5.85 15.38
CA TYR A 183 1.20 -4.49 14.90
C TYR A 183 0.84 -4.50 13.42
N GLY A 184 0.27 -3.39 12.95
CA GLY A 184 -0.14 -3.22 11.56
C GLY A 184 -0.92 -1.91 11.36
N ALA A 185 -1.40 -1.69 10.14
CA ALA A 185 -2.21 -0.52 9.82
C ALA A 185 -3.63 -0.66 10.39
N HIS A 186 -4.19 0.45 10.89
CA HIS A 186 -5.58 0.49 11.36
C HIS A 186 -6.57 0.39 10.21
N MET A 187 -7.87 0.27 10.53
CA MET A 187 -8.90 0.30 9.50
C MET A 187 -8.91 1.66 8.83
N HIS A 188 -8.64 1.68 7.54
CA HIS A 188 -8.61 2.90 6.73
C HIS A 188 -8.98 2.56 5.29
N ILE A 189 -9.16 3.61 4.50
CA ILE A 189 -9.25 3.54 3.07
C ILE A 189 -8.15 4.42 2.50
N ASP A 190 -7.62 4.04 1.34
CA ASP A 190 -6.60 4.85 0.69
C ASP A 190 -7.25 5.91 -0.20
N HIS A 191 -6.45 6.94 -0.51
CA HIS A 191 -6.81 8.00 -1.45
C HIS A 191 -5.77 8.07 -2.56
N VAL A 192 -5.58 6.93 -3.21
CA VAL A 192 -4.68 6.77 -4.35
C VAL A 192 -5.48 6.81 -5.66
N GLY A 193 -4.82 6.86 -6.81
CA GLY A 193 -5.48 6.98 -8.10
C GLY A 193 -6.06 5.66 -8.59
N ASN A 194 -5.35 4.57 -8.28
CA ASN A 194 -5.41 3.32 -9.02
C ASN A 194 -5.41 2.10 -8.10
N PRO A 195 -5.80 0.91 -8.62
CA PRO A 195 -5.70 -0.32 -7.87
C PRO A 195 -4.27 -0.62 -7.42
N SER A 196 -4.14 -1.26 -6.26
CA SER A 196 -2.86 -1.48 -5.60
C SER A 196 -2.56 -2.96 -5.46
N TRP A 197 -1.27 -3.29 -5.49
CA TRP A 197 -0.76 -4.60 -5.09
C TRP A 197 0.24 -4.45 -3.94
N GLN A 198 0.29 -5.44 -3.05
CA GLN A 198 1.28 -5.51 -1.98
C GLN A 198 1.87 -6.91 -1.89
N ALA A 199 3.18 -7.00 -2.07
CA ALA A 199 3.95 -8.22 -1.94
C ALA A 199 4.42 -8.43 -0.50
N GLN A 200 4.15 -9.61 0.05
CA GLN A 200 4.62 -10.01 1.37
C GLN A 200 6.02 -10.61 1.26
N ILE A 201 7.05 -9.83 1.61
CA ILE A 201 8.45 -10.22 1.42
C ILE A 201 8.94 -11.08 2.60
N ARG A 202 8.64 -10.66 3.83
CA ARG A 202 8.97 -11.39 5.07
C ARG A 202 7.83 -11.32 6.06
N GLY A 203 7.71 -12.30 6.94
CA GLY A 203 6.63 -12.38 7.92
C GLY A 203 5.25 -12.63 7.27
N ARG A 204 4.22 -12.74 8.10
CA ARG A 204 2.85 -13.06 7.71
C ARG A 204 1.92 -11.94 8.15
N LYS A 205 1.06 -11.48 7.25
CA LYS A 205 0.16 -10.36 7.51
C LYS A 205 -1.28 -10.79 7.27
N LEU A 206 -2.10 -10.69 8.31
CA LEU A 206 -3.55 -10.79 8.21
C LEU A 206 -4.08 -9.46 7.65
N TRP A 207 -4.86 -9.55 6.60
CA TRP A 207 -5.68 -8.48 6.05
C TRP A 207 -7.13 -8.73 6.43
N THR A 208 -7.78 -7.72 6.99
CA THR A 208 -9.23 -7.69 7.16
C THR A 208 -9.78 -6.59 6.26
N LEU A 209 -10.72 -6.94 5.38
CA LEU A 209 -11.34 -6.08 4.39
C LEU A 209 -12.81 -5.89 4.73
N GLU A 210 -13.25 -4.64 4.82
CA GLU A 210 -14.64 -4.27 5.06
C GLU A 210 -15.21 -3.59 3.81
N PRO A 211 -16.43 -3.97 3.36
CA PRO A 211 -17.06 -3.27 2.24
C PRO A 211 -17.39 -1.83 2.64
N PRO A 212 -17.50 -0.90 1.67
CA PRO A 212 -17.92 0.46 1.96
C PRO A 212 -19.38 0.46 2.50
N PRO A 213 -19.76 1.46 3.33
CA PRO A 213 -21.05 1.47 4.05
C PRO A 213 -22.28 1.24 3.17
N GLU A 214 -22.30 1.79 1.95
CA GLU A 214 -23.37 1.62 0.97
C GLU A 214 -23.56 0.17 0.49
N CYS A 215 -22.54 -0.69 0.66
CA CYS A 215 -22.55 -2.09 0.29
C CYS A 215 -22.77 -3.05 1.48
N TYR A 216 -22.94 -2.53 2.69
CA TYR A 216 -23.00 -3.31 3.92
C TYR A 216 -24.05 -4.43 3.91
N PHE A 217 -25.21 -4.23 3.28
CA PHE A 217 -26.28 -5.24 3.21
C PHE A 217 -26.14 -6.25 2.06
N GLN A 218 -25.21 -6.01 1.13
CA GLN A 218 -24.99 -6.88 -0.03
C GLN A 218 -23.71 -7.71 0.09
N CYS A 219 -22.77 -7.24 0.92
CA CYS A 219 -21.40 -7.75 0.94
C CYS A 219 -20.97 -8.13 2.36
N LEU A 220 -20.05 -9.09 2.42
CA LEU A 220 -19.52 -9.60 3.67
C LEU A 220 -18.11 -9.05 3.91
N PRO A 221 -17.71 -8.86 5.17
CA PRO A 221 -16.30 -8.65 5.51
C PRO A 221 -15.48 -9.87 5.08
N LEU A 222 -14.24 -9.63 4.62
CA LEU A 222 -13.33 -10.67 4.17
C LEU A 222 -12.06 -10.65 5.01
N GLU A 223 -11.47 -11.82 5.24
CA GLU A 223 -10.16 -11.94 5.89
C GLU A 223 -9.25 -12.87 5.10
N VAL A 224 -7.97 -12.50 5.02
CA VAL A 224 -6.96 -13.32 4.36
C VAL A 224 -5.59 -13.12 4.99
N VAL A 225 -4.87 -14.22 5.24
CA VAL A 225 -3.45 -14.15 5.59
C VAL A 225 -2.64 -14.23 4.31
N VAL A 226 -1.78 -13.23 4.10
CA VAL A 226 -0.83 -13.17 2.99
C VAL A 226 0.50 -13.70 3.49
N GLU A 227 1.00 -14.74 2.82
CA GLU A 227 2.23 -15.45 3.19
C GLU A 227 3.46 -14.88 2.46
N PRO A 228 4.68 -15.08 2.98
CA PRO A 228 5.90 -14.75 2.24
C PRO A 228 5.91 -15.34 0.83
N GLY A 229 6.24 -14.52 -0.17
CA GLY A 229 6.24 -14.89 -1.59
C GLY A 229 4.93 -14.59 -2.32
N GLU A 230 3.87 -14.26 -1.59
CA GLU A 230 2.56 -13.96 -2.16
C GLU A 230 2.39 -12.46 -2.39
N ILE A 231 1.45 -12.12 -3.29
CA ILE A 231 1.05 -10.74 -3.57
C ILE A 231 -0.46 -10.66 -3.43
N ILE A 232 -0.95 -9.77 -2.56
CA ILE A 232 -2.36 -9.39 -2.53
C ILE A 232 -2.59 -8.23 -3.50
N VAL A 233 -3.67 -8.31 -4.27
CA VAL A 233 -4.18 -7.23 -5.11
C VAL A 233 -5.55 -6.86 -4.58
N LEU A 234 -5.76 -5.57 -4.36
CA LEU A 234 -7.05 -4.99 -4.01
C LEU A 234 -7.10 -3.53 -4.43
N ASP A 235 -8.29 -3.04 -4.75
CA ASP A 235 -8.50 -1.61 -4.88
C ASP A 235 -8.65 -1.02 -3.47
N THR A 236 -7.56 -0.46 -2.95
CA THR A 236 -7.51 0.15 -1.62
C THR A 236 -8.25 1.47 -1.54
N ASN A 237 -8.65 2.03 -2.69
CA ASN A 237 -9.59 3.14 -2.72
C ASN A 237 -10.98 2.66 -2.40
N ILE A 238 -11.35 1.40 -2.67
CA ILE A 238 -12.71 0.87 -2.49
C ILE A 238 -12.88 0.14 -1.16
N TRP A 239 -11.95 -0.75 -0.84
CA TRP A 239 -12.02 -1.58 0.36
C TRP A 239 -11.42 -0.84 1.55
N TYR A 240 -12.25 -0.68 2.59
CA TYR A 240 -11.70 -0.40 3.91
C TYR A 240 -10.86 -1.60 4.33
N HIS A 241 -9.66 -1.36 4.82
CA HIS A 241 -8.75 -2.43 5.17
C HIS A 241 -7.92 -2.09 6.40
N LYS A 242 -7.62 -3.13 7.17
CA LYS A 242 -6.62 -3.11 8.25
C LYS A 242 -5.67 -4.27 8.09
N THR A 243 -4.50 -4.15 8.68
CA THR A 243 -3.51 -5.21 8.68
C THR A 243 -3.01 -5.54 10.07
N LEU A 244 -2.58 -6.79 10.26
CA LEU A 244 -1.99 -7.27 11.51
C LEU A 244 -0.89 -8.28 11.20
N ILE A 245 0.31 -8.07 11.75
CA ILE A 245 1.41 -9.04 11.64
C ILE A 245 1.13 -10.21 12.59
N VAL A 246 0.94 -11.39 12.03
CA VAL A 246 0.60 -12.63 12.77
C VAL A 246 1.77 -13.62 12.85
N SER A 247 2.89 -13.34 12.17
CA SER A 247 4.15 -14.08 12.34
C SER A 247 4.91 -13.63 13.58
N LYS A 248 5.89 -14.45 14.02
CA LYS A 248 6.87 -14.08 15.06
C LYS A 248 8.05 -13.29 14.52
N ASP A 249 8.27 -13.34 13.20
CA ASP A 249 9.35 -12.64 12.53
C ASP A 249 8.93 -11.23 12.13
N LEU A 250 9.94 -10.37 11.90
CA LEU A 250 9.78 -9.04 11.33
C LEU A 250 9.04 -9.14 9.99
N SER A 251 7.96 -8.37 9.85
CA SER A 251 7.22 -8.30 8.59
C SER A 251 7.81 -7.23 7.70
N ILE A 252 7.95 -7.54 6.41
CA ILE A 252 8.36 -6.60 5.38
C ILE A 252 7.43 -6.78 4.18
N THR A 253 6.89 -5.68 3.69
CA THR A 253 6.08 -5.65 2.48
C THR A 253 6.47 -4.50 1.59
N ILE A 254 6.35 -4.70 0.29
CA ILE A 254 6.49 -3.65 -0.72
C ILE A 254 5.27 -3.70 -1.63
N GLY A 255 4.76 -2.54 -2.03
CA GLY A 255 3.61 -2.42 -2.90
C GLY A 255 3.70 -1.22 -3.80
N SER A 256 2.84 -1.19 -4.82
CA SER A 256 2.71 -0.06 -5.74
C SER A 256 1.33 -0.09 -6.39
N GLU A 257 0.98 1.01 -7.04
CA GLU A 257 -0.18 1.15 -7.90
C GLU A 257 0.12 0.63 -9.31
N TYR A 258 -0.94 0.26 -10.02
CA TYR A 258 -0.88 -0.02 -11.45
C TYR A 258 -2.10 0.54 -12.18
N ASP A 259 -1.89 1.08 -13.38
CA ASP A 259 -2.88 1.28 -14.45
C ASP A 259 -2.22 1.74 -15.76
#